data_AF-A0A6A6YH90-F1
#
_entry.id   AF-A0A6A6YH90-F1
#
_cell.length_a   1.000
_cell.length_b   1.000
_cell.length_c   1.000
_cell.angle_alpha   90.00
_cell.angle_beta   90.00
_cell.angle_gamma   90.00
#
_symmetry.space_group_name_H-M   'P 1'
#
loop_
_entity.id
_entity.type
_entity.pdbx_description
1 polymer ?
#
loop_
_entity_poly.entity_id
_entity_poly.type
_entity_poly.pdbx_seq_one_letter_code
_entity_poly.pdbx_strand_id
1 'polypeptide(L)'
;MLARSVVVFCGDYRVDWSRFEEFFRIAKVLREKPGEAKRVSDIPGSQDARAIINEKAEITSGQRLEYILDTFEGWQCEKPQDKVYGLLGLVPEHRRVPIDYQKSLYEIFTDVIHRVVHDESHLDVGSHITLGRLLKQSLAKGESYSKLSSLDVEHYVRMVHAEQRTAKQPPHRLVGDDAMARFV
;
A
#
# COMPACT_ATOMS: atom_id res chain seq x y z
N MET A 1 -18.10 -3.60 29.32
CA MET A 1 -18.39 -2.39 28.52
C MET A 1 -19.86 -2.02 28.77
N LEU A 2 -20.19 -0.76 29.08
CA LEU A 2 -21.51 -0.33 29.61
C LEU A 2 -22.50 0.23 28.54
N ALA A 3 -22.10 0.31 27.27
CA ALA A 3 -22.96 0.84 26.22
C ALA A 3 -24.08 -0.15 25.88
N ARG A 4 -25.34 0.27 25.99
CA ARG A 4 -26.53 -0.57 25.75
C ARG A 4 -27.06 -0.50 24.32
N SER A 5 -26.72 0.55 23.59
CA SER A 5 -27.08 0.74 22.18
C SER A 5 -25.97 1.55 21.53
N VAL A 6 -25.22 0.91 20.63
CA VAL A 6 -24.21 1.57 19.81
C VAL A 6 -24.76 1.63 18.40
N VAL A 7 -24.61 2.79 17.76
CA VAL A 7 -25.06 3.05 16.40
C VAL A 7 -23.91 3.74 15.67
N VAL A 8 -23.59 3.24 14.48
CA VAL A 8 -22.57 3.81 13.60
C VAL A 8 -23.25 4.73 12.60
N PHE A 9 -22.73 5.95 12.47
CA PHE A 9 -23.13 6.91 11.46
C PHE A 9 -22.02 7.04 10.41
N CYS A 10 -22.39 7.00 9.14
CA CYS A 10 -21.47 7.22 8.01
C CYS A 10 -22.21 8.06 6.95
N GLY A 11 -21.99 9.38 6.92
CA GLY A 11 -22.84 10.29 6.16
C GLY A 11 -24.30 10.18 6.62
N ASP A 12 -25.21 10.00 5.67
CA ASP A 12 -26.65 9.84 5.93
C ASP A 12 -27.04 8.42 6.36
N TYR A 13 -26.07 7.49 6.41
CA TYR A 13 -26.32 6.11 6.80
C TYR A 13 -26.25 5.93 8.31
N ARG A 14 -27.21 5.16 8.82
CA ARG A 14 -27.29 4.75 10.23
C ARG A 14 -27.33 3.23 10.30
N VAL A 15 -26.39 2.63 11.04
CA VAL A 15 -26.27 1.18 11.20
C VAL A 15 -26.16 0.83 12.68
N ASP A 16 -27.05 -0.03 13.16
CA ASP A 16 -26.99 -0.53 14.54
C ASP A 16 -25.76 -1.43 14.72
N TRP A 17 -25.19 -1.42 15.92
CA TRP A 17 -23.96 -2.16 16.19
C TRP A 17 -24.03 -3.64 15.86
N SER A 18 -25.15 -4.32 16.13
CA SER A 18 -25.32 -5.73 15.78
C SER A 18 -25.24 -6.00 14.27
N ARG A 19 -25.77 -5.09 13.45
CA ARG A 19 -25.69 -5.17 11.99
C ARG A 19 -24.29 -4.78 11.50
N PHE A 20 -23.63 -3.85 12.19
CA PHE A 20 -22.24 -3.47 11.91
C PHE A 20 -21.27 -4.63 12.25
N GLU A 21 -21.48 -5.35 13.35
CA GLU A 21 -20.69 -6.53 13.72
C GLU A 21 -20.81 -7.66 12.70
N GLU A 22 -21.96 -7.79 12.04
CA GLU A 22 -22.16 -8.76 10.97
C GLU A 22 -21.15 -8.55 9.83
N PHE A 23 -20.81 -7.30 9.48
CA PHE A 23 -19.75 -7.01 8.50
C PHE A 23 -18.39 -7.57 8.88
N PHE A 24 -17.99 -7.54 10.16
CA PHE A 24 -16.72 -8.12 10.58
C PHE A 24 -16.76 -9.66 10.62
N ARG A 25 -17.95 -10.25 10.82
CA ARG A 25 -18.11 -11.71 10.68
C ARG A 25 -17.98 -12.14 9.23
N ILE A 26 -18.33 -11.29 8.26
CA ILE A 26 -18.21 -11.61 6.83
C ILE A 26 -16.76 -11.91 6.44
N ALA A 27 -15.79 -11.10 6.84
CA ALA A 27 -14.37 -11.38 6.54
C ALA A 27 -13.94 -12.77 7.06
N LYS A 28 -14.41 -13.15 8.25
CA LYS A 28 -14.16 -14.46 8.85
C LYS A 28 -14.87 -15.59 8.10
N VAL A 29 -16.13 -15.38 7.72
CA VAL A 29 -16.96 -16.36 6.98
C VAL A 29 -16.44 -16.55 5.55
N LEU A 30 -16.01 -15.50 4.85
CA LEU A 30 -15.38 -15.60 3.53
C LEU A 30 -14.12 -16.46 3.58
N ARG A 31 -13.28 -16.26 4.60
CA ARG A 31 -12.05 -17.03 4.80
C ARG A 31 -12.31 -18.50 5.15
N GLU A 32 -13.31 -18.77 5.99
CA GLU A 32 -13.53 -20.12 6.56
C GLU A 32 -14.56 -20.95 5.76
N LYS A 33 -15.49 -20.31 5.05
CA LYS A 33 -16.63 -20.95 4.36
C LYS A 33 -17.09 -20.15 3.12
N PRO A 34 -16.37 -20.21 1.99
CA PRO A 34 -16.65 -19.42 0.79
C PRO A 34 -18.07 -19.65 0.20
N GLY A 35 -18.71 -20.79 0.47
CA GLY A 35 -20.08 -21.10 0.00
C GLY A 35 -21.21 -20.36 0.73
N GLU A 36 -20.97 -19.83 1.93
CA GLU A 36 -21.97 -19.07 2.72
C GLU A 36 -21.96 -17.56 2.40
N ALA A 37 -21.03 -17.12 1.54
CA ALA A 37 -20.84 -15.73 1.10
C ALA A 37 -22.07 -15.09 0.41
N LYS A 38 -23.01 -15.91 -0.07
CA LYS A 38 -24.22 -15.48 -0.78
C LYS A 38 -25.17 -14.61 0.05
N ARG A 39 -25.04 -14.54 1.38
CA ARG A 39 -25.94 -13.75 2.26
C ARG A 39 -25.51 -12.29 2.47
N VAL A 40 -24.38 -11.89 1.88
CA VAL A 40 -23.74 -10.57 2.05
C VAL A 40 -24.22 -9.55 1.00
N SER A 41 -24.93 -10.00 -0.03
CA SER A 41 -25.39 -9.18 -1.15
C SER A 41 -26.44 -8.13 -0.81
N ASP A 42 -27.05 -8.19 0.37
CA ASP A 42 -28.28 -7.45 0.68
C ASP A 42 -28.03 -6.14 1.44
N ILE A 43 -26.77 -5.72 1.61
CA ILE A 43 -26.43 -4.46 2.28
C ILE A 43 -26.21 -3.35 1.23
N PRO A 44 -26.97 -2.23 1.26
CA PRO A 44 -26.71 -1.08 0.38
C PRO A 44 -25.29 -0.53 0.58
N GLY A 45 -24.60 -0.18 -0.51
CA GLY A 45 -23.18 0.23 -0.47
C GLY A 45 -22.18 -0.92 -0.30
N SER A 46 -22.64 -2.18 -0.35
CA SER A 46 -21.81 -3.35 -0.09
C SER A 46 -20.73 -3.63 -1.14
N GLN A 47 -20.80 -3.13 -2.37
CA GLN A 47 -19.82 -3.53 -3.39
C GLN A 47 -18.41 -3.02 -3.06
N ASP A 48 -18.29 -1.73 -2.73
CA ASP A 48 -17.01 -1.14 -2.32
C ASP A 48 -16.54 -1.73 -0.99
N ALA A 49 -17.44 -1.79 0.01
CA ALA A 49 -17.12 -2.42 1.29
C ALA A 49 -16.66 -3.89 1.13
N ARG A 50 -17.26 -4.64 0.20
CA ARG A 50 -16.85 -6.02 -0.11
C ARG A 50 -15.46 -6.09 -0.71
N ALA A 51 -15.06 -5.15 -1.57
CA ALA A 51 -13.69 -5.11 -2.09
C ALA A 51 -12.67 -4.99 -0.95
N ILE A 52 -12.85 -4.04 -0.02
CA ILE A 52 -11.98 -3.92 1.16
C ILE A 52 -12.03 -5.19 2.01
N ILE A 53 -13.21 -5.76 2.25
CA ILE A 53 -13.37 -6.95 3.10
C ILE A 53 -12.67 -8.17 2.48
N ASN A 54 -12.79 -8.37 1.17
CA ASN A 54 -12.12 -9.44 0.45
C ASN A 54 -10.60 -9.29 0.58
N GLU A 55 -10.08 -8.09 0.33
CA GLU A 55 -8.65 -7.84 0.51
C GLU A 55 -8.23 -8.05 1.97
N LYS A 56 -9.00 -7.56 2.94
CA LYS A 56 -8.71 -7.76 4.37
C LYS A 56 -8.65 -9.24 4.75
N ALA A 57 -9.52 -10.08 4.17
CA ALA A 57 -9.54 -11.51 4.43
C ALA A 57 -8.27 -12.21 3.91
N GLU A 58 -7.66 -11.67 2.86
CA GLU A 58 -6.45 -12.18 2.20
C GLU A 58 -5.14 -11.57 2.72
N ILE A 59 -5.17 -10.73 3.76
CA ILE A 59 -3.95 -10.08 4.29
C ILE A 59 -2.85 -11.07 4.71
N THR A 60 -3.25 -12.27 5.17
CA THR A 60 -2.33 -13.35 5.52
C THR A 60 -1.62 -13.95 4.31
N SER A 61 -2.17 -13.78 3.12
CA SER A 61 -1.64 -14.25 1.83
C SER A 61 -0.46 -13.38 1.34
N GLY A 62 -0.10 -12.34 2.09
CA GLY A 62 1.08 -11.52 1.79
C GLY A 62 0.81 -10.49 0.70
N GLN A 63 -0.29 -9.73 0.83
CA GLN A 63 -0.61 -8.65 -0.08
C GLN A 63 0.56 -7.67 -0.25
N ARG A 64 0.73 -7.25 -1.50
CA ARG A 64 1.77 -6.31 -1.93
C ARG A 64 1.21 -4.89 -1.92
N LEU A 65 2.06 -3.92 -1.64
CA LEU A 65 1.61 -2.53 -1.55
C LEU A 65 1.29 -1.99 -2.95
N GLU A 66 2.05 -2.40 -3.97
CA GLU A 66 1.75 -2.13 -5.38
C GLU A 66 0.32 -2.57 -5.72
N TYR A 67 0.00 -3.83 -5.43
CA TYR A 67 -1.26 -4.45 -5.80
C TYR A 67 -2.45 -3.76 -5.16
N ILE A 68 -2.35 -3.44 -3.87
CA ILE A 68 -3.42 -2.75 -3.15
C ILE A 68 -3.60 -1.31 -3.70
N LEU A 69 -2.52 -0.59 -3.97
CA LEU A 69 -2.61 0.77 -4.51
C LEU A 69 -3.21 0.79 -5.93
N ASP A 70 -2.87 -0.19 -6.76
CA ASP A 70 -3.44 -0.39 -8.10
C ASP A 70 -4.92 -0.77 -8.03
N THR A 71 -5.28 -1.75 -7.18
CA THR A 71 -6.66 -2.23 -6.99
C THR A 71 -7.63 -1.12 -6.59
N PHE A 72 -7.16 -0.17 -5.77
CA PHE A 72 -7.98 0.95 -5.28
C PHE A 72 -7.62 2.29 -5.95
N GLU A 73 -7.04 2.29 -7.16
CA GLU A 73 -6.60 3.51 -7.84
C GLU A 73 -7.74 4.53 -8.04
N GLY A 74 -8.96 4.05 -8.32
CA GLY A 74 -10.14 4.88 -8.60
C GLY A 74 -10.77 5.48 -7.35
N TRP A 75 -10.40 5.00 -6.17
CA TRP A 75 -11.01 5.40 -4.91
C TRP A 75 -10.49 6.75 -4.44
N GLN A 76 -11.41 7.57 -3.92
CA GLN A 76 -11.15 8.94 -3.51
C GLN A 76 -11.19 9.07 -2.00
N CYS A 77 -10.35 9.96 -1.47
CA CYS A 77 -10.33 10.34 -0.06
C CYS A 77 -10.37 11.86 0.03
N GLU A 78 -10.96 12.39 1.09
CA GLU A 78 -11.00 13.83 1.34
C GLU A 78 -9.60 14.41 1.49
N LYS A 79 -8.74 13.72 2.25
CA LYS A 79 -7.32 14.03 2.33
C LYS A 79 -6.53 13.05 1.47
N PRO A 80 -5.61 13.50 0.61
CA PRO A 80 -4.85 12.59 -0.24
C PRO A 80 -4.00 11.58 0.55
N GLN A 81 -3.50 11.94 1.74
CA GLN A 81 -2.74 11.04 2.62
C GLN A 81 -3.56 9.82 3.08
N ASP A 82 -4.86 10.02 3.31
CA ASP A 82 -5.74 8.98 3.85
C ASP A 82 -5.89 7.80 2.89
N LYS A 83 -5.67 8.01 1.59
CA LYS A 83 -5.66 6.91 0.64
C LYS A 83 -4.52 5.94 0.92
N VAL A 84 -3.29 6.44 1.03
CA VAL A 84 -2.13 5.58 1.28
C VAL A 84 -2.28 4.93 2.66
N TYR A 85 -2.52 5.74 3.69
CA TYR A 85 -2.55 5.25 5.07
C TYR A 85 -3.74 4.34 5.38
N GLY A 86 -4.91 4.58 4.78
CA GLY A 86 -6.06 3.69 4.90
C GLY A 86 -5.78 2.31 4.28
N LEU A 87 -5.14 2.29 3.10
CA LEU A 87 -4.83 1.05 2.39
C LEU A 87 -3.72 0.22 3.04
N LEU A 88 -2.84 0.82 3.87
CA LEU A 88 -1.88 0.05 4.68
C LEU A 88 -2.55 -0.96 5.60
N GLY A 89 -3.81 -0.73 5.99
CA GLY A 89 -4.61 -1.68 6.76
C GLY A 89 -4.93 -2.99 6.04
N LEU A 90 -4.63 -3.07 4.75
CA LEU A 90 -4.73 -4.25 3.86
C LEU A 90 -3.36 -4.82 3.49
N VAL A 91 -2.27 -4.30 4.05
CA VAL A 91 -0.91 -4.79 3.76
C VAL A 91 -0.32 -5.39 5.04
N PRO A 92 0.45 -6.50 4.97
CA PRO A 92 1.15 -7.04 6.14
C PRO A 92 2.08 -5.99 6.77
N GLU A 93 2.18 -5.98 8.10
CA GLU A 93 2.90 -4.93 8.84
C GLU A 93 4.34 -4.73 8.37
N HIS A 94 5.07 -5.82 8.09
CA HIS A 94 6.45 -5.78 7.63
C HIS A 94 6.65 -5.16 6.24
N ARG A 95 5.57 -4.90 5.48
CA ARG A 95 5.56 -4.24 4.16
C ARG A 95 4.94 -2.83 4.17
N ARG A 96 4.47 -2.35 5.32
CA ARG A 96 3.86 -1.00 5.42
C ARG A 96 4.93 0.09 5.44
N VAL A 97 4.58 1.28 4.95
CA VAL A 97 5.36 2.49 5.24
C VAL A 97 4.93 3.06 6.61
N PRO A 98 5.80 3.75 7.36
CA PRO A 98 5.42 4.42 8.60
C PRO A 98 4.33 5.47 8.36
N ILE A 99 3.31 5.49 9.22
CA ILE A 99 2.22 6.47 9.17
C ILE A 99 2.69 7.74 9.88
N ASP A 100 2.74 8.85 9.15
CA ASP A 100 3.10 10.16 9.69
C ASP A 100 2.38 11.28 8.92
N TYR A 101 1.32 11.82 9.53
CA TYR A 101 0.52 12.89 8.95
C TYR A 101 1.22 14.26 8.90
N GLN A 102 2.43 14.39 9.46
CA GLN A 102 3.24 15.59 9.33
C GLN A 102 4.03 15.62 8.01
N LYS A 103 4.13 14.47 7.31
CA LYS A 103 4.81 14.39 6.01
C LYS A 103 4.03 15.09 4.92
N SER A 104 4.78 15.75 4.04
CA SER A 104 4.28 16.26 2.77
C SER A 104 3.89 15.11 1.84
N LEU A 105 3.01 15.39 0.87
CA LEU A 105 2.62 14.42 -0.15
C LEU A 105 3.81 13.90 -0.97
N TYR A 106 4.84 14.74 -1.14
CA TYR A 106 6.10 14.34 -1.77
C TYR A 106 6.83 13.29 -0.93
N GLU A 107 6.97 13.51 0.38
CA GLU A 107 7.62 12.54 1.27
C GLU A 107 6.87 11.22 1.34
N ILE A 108 5.53 11.27 1.39
CA ILE A 108 4.68 10.07 1.34
C ILE A 108 4.88 9.32 0.02
N PHE A 109 4.91 10.04 -1.10
CA PHE A 109 5.18 9.46 -2.41
C PHE A 109 6.55 8.76 -2.42
N THR A 110 7.61 9.43 -1.96
CA THR A 110 8.96 8.85 -1.95
C THR A 110 9.03 7.61 -1.06
N ASP A 111 8.43 7.65 0.13
CA ASP A 111 8.41 6.50 1.05
C ASP A 111 7.78 5.26 0.39
N VAL A 112 6.65 5.44 -0.29
CA VAL A 112 5.94 4.35 -0.96
C VAL A 112 6.77 3.81 -2.12
N ILE A 113 7.37 4.66 -2.96
CA ILE A 113 8.19 4.19 -4.08
C ILE A 113 9.43 3.44 -3.60
N HIS A 114 10.14 3.96 -2.61
CA HIS A 114 11.28 3.25 -2.01
C HIS A 114 10.85 1.90 -1.44
N ARG A 115 9.69 1.85 -0.76
CA ARG A 115 9.16 0.62 -0.18
C ARG A 115 8.83 -0.43 -1.24
N VAL A 116 8.10 -0.06 -2.28
CA VAL A 116 7.70 -1.01 -3.34
C VAL A 116 8.94 -1.48 -4.11
N VAL A 117 9.82 -0.58 -4.52
CA VAL A 117 11.07 -0.96 -5.22
C VAL A 117 11.93 -1.90 -4.35
N HIS A 118 11.96 -1.65 -3.04
CA HIS A 118 12.66 -2.51 -2.08
C HIS A 118 12.03 -3.91 -1.96
N ASP A 119 10.77 -3.97 -1.54
CA ASP A 119 10.07 -5.20 -1.15
C ASP A 119 9.61 -6.02 -2.36
N GLU A 120 9.47 -5.39 -3.52
CA GLU A 120 8.89 -5.97 -4.73
C GLU A 120 9.86 -5.92 -5.91
N SER A 121 11.15 -6.09 -5.63
CA SER A 121 12.25 -6.00 -6.61
C SER A 121 12.18 -7.02 -7.76
N HIS A 122 11.26 -7.99 -7.71
CA HIS A 122 10.95 -8.88 -8.84
C HIS A 122 10.14 -8.18 -9.94
N LEU A 123 9.48 -7.07 -9.64
CA LEU A 123 8.80 -6.24 -10.63
C LEU A 123 9.81 -5.44 -11.45
N ASP A 124 9.55 -5.28 -12.74
CA ASP A 124 10.40 -4.49 -13.62
C ASP A 124 10.27 -2.99 -13.33
N VAL A 125 11.21 -2.20 -13.85
CA VAL A 125 11.21 -0.73 -13.66
C VAL A 125 9.95 -0.08 -14.24
N GLY A 126 9.40 -0.60 -15.34
CA GLY A 126 8.19 -0.10 -15.97
C GLY A 126 6.96 -0.27 -15.08
N SER A 127 6.80 -1.43 -14.43
CA SER A 127 5.74 -1.67 -13.44
C SER A 127 5.80 -0.63 -12.30
N HIS A 128 6.99 -0.36 -11.77
CA HIS A 128 7.19 0.67 -10.73
C HIS A 128 6.90 2.10 -11.23
N ILE A 129 7.24 2.42 -12.47
CA ILE A 129 6.93 3.71 -13.10
C ILE A 129 5.42 3.88 -13.24
N THR A 130 4.70 2.85 -13.67
CA THR A 130 3.24 2.87 -13.79
C THR A 130 2.61 3.15 -12.43
N LEU A 131 2.99 2.40 -11.40
CA LEU A 131 2.53 2.66 -10.03
C LEU A 131 2.83 4.09 -9.57
N GLY A 132 4.05 4.59 -9.83
CA GLY A 132 4.43 5.95 -9.48
C GLY A 132 3.56 7.00 -10.18
N ARG A 133 3.13 6.77 -11.43
CA ARG A 133 2.22 7.68 -12.11
C ARG A 133 0.85 7.67 -11.45
N LEU A 134 0.31 6.50 -11.13
CA LEU A 134 -0.98 6.34 -10.45
C LEU A 134 -0.98 7.00 -9.06
N LEU A 135 0.07 6.72 -8.28
CA LEU A 135 0.24 7.29 -6.94
C LEU A 135 0.37 8.81 -7.00
N LYS A 136 1.19 9.35 -7.92
CA LYS A 136 1.32 10.80 -8.12
C LYS A 136 -0.03 11.43 -8.47
N GLN A 137 -0.78 10.84 -9.42
CA GLN A 137 -2.10 11.33 -9.80
C GLN A 137 -3.08 11.31 -8.62
N SER A 138 -3.02 10.27 -7.79
CA SER A 138 -3.91 10.15 -6.65
C SER A 138 -3.57 11.11 -5.52
N LEU A 139 -2.29 11.40 -5.29
CA LEU A 139 -1.85 12.29 -4.23
C LEU A 139 -1.94 13.77 -4.65
N ALA A 140 -1.62 14.10 -5.92
CA ALA A 140 -1.58 15.48 -6.39
C ALA A 140 -2.97 16.10 -6.67
N LYS A 141 -4.06 15.33 -6.57
CA LYS A 141 -5.42 15.86 -6.66
C LYS A 141 -5.68 16.81 -5.48
N GLY A 142 -5.59 18.12 -5.73
CA GLY A 142 -5.88 19.18 -4.75
C GLY A 142 -4.76 20.22 -4.57
N GLU A 143 -3.54 19.97 -5.07
CA GLU A 143 -2.40 20.89 -4.91
C GLU A 143 -1.74 21.22 -6.25
N SER A 144 -2.19 22.31 -6.87
CA SER A 144 -1.74 22.76 -8.21
C SER A 144 -0.26 23.16 -8.31
N TYR A 145 0.48 23.22 -7.20
CA TYR A 145 1.87 23.72 -7.17
C TYR A 145 2.80 23.00 -6.18
N SER A 146 2.56 21.72 -5.88
CA SER A 146 3.42 20.97 -4.96
C SER A 146 4.71 20.47 -5.62
N LYS A 147 5.77 20.22 -4.84
CA LYS A 147 7.00 19.55 -5.32
C LYS A 147 6.70 18.21 -6.01
N LEU A 148 5.64 17.53 -5.57
CA LEU A 148 5.16 16.31 -6.18
C LEU A 148 4.58 16.55 -7.59
N SER A 149 3.86 17.66 -7.81
CA SER A 149 3.28 18.00 -9.12
C SER A 149 4.36 18.15 -10.21
N SER A 150 5.51 18.74 -9.89
CA SER A 150 6.64 18.93 -10.81
C SER A 150 7.55 17.71 -10.94
N LEU A 151 7.34 16.64 -10.16
CA LEU A 151 8.22 15.48 -10.14
C LEU A 151 8.15 14.69 -11.45
N ASP A 152 9.31 14.45 -12.08
CA ASP A 152 9.43 13.44 -13.13
C ASP A 152 9.48 12.05 -12.48
N VAL A 153 8.35 11.35 -12.54
CA VAL A 153 8.18 10.02 -11.94
C VAL A 153 9.14 9.01 -12.58
N GLU A 154 9.34 9.08 -13.89
CA GLU A 154 10.17 8.09 -14.58
C GLU A 154 11.63 8.25 -14.18
N HIS A 155 12.13 9.49 -14.19
CA HIS A 155 13.48 9.78 -13.73
C HIS A 155 13.66 9.36 -12.27
N TYR A 156 12.72 9.72 -11.39
CA TYR A 156 12.81 9.40 -9.97
C TYR A 156 12.81 7.89 -9.70
N VAL A 157 11.91 7.13 -10.32
CA VAL A 157 11.87 5.67 -10.12
C VAL A 157 13.15 4.99 -10.63
N ARG A 158 13.69 5.44 -11.77
CA ARG A 158 14.97 4.93 -12.28
C ARG A 158 16.13 5.21 -11.33
N MET A 159 16.15 6.39 -10.70
CA MET A 159 17.14 6.75 -9.68
C MET A 159 17.06 5.80 -8.47
N VAL A 160 15.87 5.55 -7.94
CA VAL A 160 15.66 4.62 -6.81
C VAL A 160 16.12 3.19 -7.15
N HIS A 161 15.84 2.72 -8.38
CA HIS A 161 16.35 1.43 -8.87
C HIS A 161 17.88 1.38 -8.92
N ALA A 162 18.52 2.48 -9.36
CA ALA A 162 19.98 2.56 -9.40
C ALA A 162 20.59 2.51 -7.99
N GLU A 163 20.04 3.26 -7.05
CA GLU A 163 20.44 3.25 -5.63
C GLU A 163 20.32 1.84 -5.03
N GLN A 164 19.20 1.16 -5.26
CA GLN A 164 18.98 -0.19 -4.74
C GLN A 164 19.99 -1.21 -5.33
N ARG A 165 20.37 -1.06 -6.61
CA ARG A 165 21.40 -1.92 -7.23
C ARG A 165 22.78 -1.70 -6.61
N THR A 166 23.15 -0.44 -6.37
CA THR A 166 24.43 -0.12 -5.71
C THR A 166 24.48 -0.65 -4.28
N ALA A 167 23.36 -0.61 -3.55
CA ALA A 167 23.27 -1.14 -2.18
C ALA A 167 23.35 -2.68 -2.12
N LYS A 168 22.96 -3.39 -3.20
CA LYS A 168 23.02 -4.86 -3.28
C LYS A 168 24.36 -5.40 -3.81
N GLN A 169 25.25 -4.56 -4.35
CA GLN A 169 26.58 -4.98 -4.78
C GLN A 169 27.51 -5.14 -3.56
N PRO A 170 28.10 -6.34 -3.33
CA PRO A 170 29.11 -6.49 -2.28
C PRO A 170 30.31 -5.60 -2.63
N PRO A 171 30.99 -4.99 -1.64
CA PRO A 171 32.18 -4.20 -1.92
C PRO A 171 33.18 -5.09 -2.64
N HIS A 172 33.63 -4.66 -3.83
CA HIS A 172 34.71 -5.32 -4.55
C HIS A 172 35.87 -5.54 -3.58
N ARG A 173 36.18 -6.81 -3.27
CA ARG A 173 37.50 -7.15 -2.72
C ARG A 173 38.49 -6.63 -3.73
N LEU A 174 39.26 -5.62 -3.36
CA LEU A 174 40.50 -5.28 -4.03
C LEU A 174 41.37 -6.53 -3.92
N VAL A 175 41.35 -7.37 -4.95
CA VAL A 175 42.41 -8.34 -5.21
C VAL A 175 43.57 -7.50 -5.74
N GLY A 176 44.26 -6.87 -4.80
CA GLY A 176 45.55 -6.26 -5.01
C GLY A 176 46.59 -7.37 -4.87
N ASP A 177 47.34 -7.53 -5.96
CA ASP A 177 48.53 -8.35 -6.09
C ASP A 177 49.42 -8.34 -4.85
N ASP A 178 49.77 -9.53 -4.37
CA ASP A 178 51.10 -9.77 -3.80
C ASP A 178 51.55 -11.20 -4.11
N ALA A 179 51.84 -11.43 -5.38
CA ALA A 179 52.86 -12.38 -5.73
C ALA A 179 54.21 -11.72 -5.43
N MET A 180 54.96 -12.24 -4.45
CA MET A 180 56.43 -12.44 -4.47
C MET A 180 57.06 -12.42 -3.06
N ALA A 181 57.19 -13.58 -2.44
CA ALA A 181 58.33 -13.93 -1.58
C ALA A 181 58.55 -15.45 -1.69
N ARG A 182 59.25 -15.91 -2.74
CA ARG A 182 60.68 -16.23 -2.76
C ARG A 182 61.06 -17.45 -1.91
N PHE A 183 61.40 -18.53 -2.63
CA PHE A 183 62.40 -19.55 -2.31
C PHE A 183 63.36 -19.18 -1.17
N VAL A 184 63.41 -20.00 -0.10
CA VAL A 184 64.50 -20.95 0.21
C VAL A 184 63.90 -22.11 1.01
#